data_AF-A0A971JQZ5-F1
#
_entry.id   AF-A0A971JQZ5-F1
#
_cell.length_a   1.000
_cell.length_b   1.000
_cell.length_c   1.000
_cell.angle_alpha   90.00
_cell.angle_beta   90.00
_cell.angle_gamma   90.00
#
_symmetry.space_group_name_H-M   'P 1'
#
loop_
_entity.id
_entity.type
_entity.pdbx_description
1 polymer ?
#
loop_
_entity_poly.entity_id
_entity_poly.type
_entity_poly.pdbx_seq_one_letter_code
_entity_poly.pdbx_strand_id
1 'polypeptide(L)' 'MSHFSGGVHPKENKNTHFQQPKQLNDFKTVRIPMSMHVGPPCSCVVQKGDSVKIGQVIGESTGALAVPIHA' A
#
# COMPACT_ATOMS: atom_id res chain seq x y z
N MET A 1 24.42 14.45 -18.74
CA MET A 1 23.53 13.68 -17.84
C MET A 1 23.43 14.44 -16.52
N SER A 2 22.24 14.89 -16.18
CA SER A 2 21.97 15.88 -15.12
C SER A 2 22.42 15.38 -13.75
N HIS A 3 23.50 15.97 -13.23
CA HIS A 3 23.95 15.75 -11.86
C HIS A 3 23.07 16.55 -10.90
N PHE A 4 22.34 15.86 -10.02
CA PHE A 4 21.78 16.48 -8.82
C PHE A 4 22.93 16.72 -7.85
N SER A 5 23.34 17.98 -7.67
CA SER A 5 24.51 18.32 -6.84
C SER A 5 24.27 17.89 -5.38
N GLY A 6 25.16 17.07 -4.83
CA GLY A 6 25.05 16.52 -3.47
C GLY A 6 24.20 15.23 -3.34
N GLY A 7 23.69 14.69 -4.45
CA GLY A 7 22.98 13.41 -4.43
C GLY A 7 23.92 12.21 -4.39
N VAL A 8 23.65 11.24 -3.51
CA VAL A 8 24.21 9.89 -3.61
C VAL A 8 23.40 9.13 -4.67
N HIS A 9 24.08 8.36 -5.52
CA HIS A 9 23.43 7.36 -6.38
C HIS A 9 23.64 5.99 -5.71
N PRO A 10 22.70 5.50 -4.89
CA PRO A 10 22.81 4.18 -4.29
C PRO A 10 22.92 3.12 -5.38
N LYS A 11 23.56 2.01 -5.06
CA LYS A 11 23.55 0.85 -5.97
C LYS A 11 22.09 0.40 -6.17
N GLU A 12 21.69 0.30 -7.43
CA GLU A 12 20.38 -0.23 -7.80
C GLU A 12 20.25 -1.69 -7.36
N ASN A 13 19.12 -2.03 -6.72
CA ASN A 13 18.81 -3.41 -6.28
C ASN A 13 17.50 -3.93 -6.90
N LYS A 14 17.06 -3.34 -8.01
CA LYS A 14 15.84 -3.75 -8.72
C LYS A 14 16.10 -4.96 -9.63
N ASN A 15 16.35 -6.11 -9.00
CA ASN A 15 16.72 -7.37 -9.66
C ASN A 15 15.60 -7.99 -10.55
N THR A 16 14.38 -7.47 -10.47
CA THR A 16 13.20 -8.01 -11.15
C THR A 16 12.70 -7.13 -12.30
N HIS A 17 13.45 -6.12 -12.73
CA HIS A 17 12.96 -5.11 -13.69
C HIS A 17 12.55 -5.65 -15.07
N PHE A 18 13.08 -6.78 -15.52
CA PHE A 18 12.67 -7.45 -16.77
C PHE A 18 11.61 -8.53 -16.58
N GLN A 19 11.19 -8.80 -15.34
CA GLN A 19 10.20 -9.85 -15.07
C GLN A 19 8.79 -9.32 -15.32
N GLN A 20 7.94 -10.17 -15.90
CA GLN A 20 6.52 -9.86 -16.02
C GLN A 20 5.86 -9.84 -14.63
N PRO A 21 4.96 -8.88 -14.34
CA PRO A 21 4.13 -8.93 -13.16
C PRO A 21 3.35 -10.23 -13.11
N LYS A 22 3.27 -10.84 -11.92
CA LYS A 22 2.49 -12.06 -11.68
C LYS A 22 1.34 -11.74 -10.76
N GLN A 23 0.16 -12.24 -11.09
CA GLN A 23 -0.98 -12.16 -10.19
C GLN A 23 -0.74 -13.08 -9.00
N LEU A 24 -0.90 -12.54 -7.79
CA LEU A 24 -0.86 -13.34 -6.57
C LEU A 24 -2.29 -13.81 -6.29
N ASN A 25 -2.49 -15.12 -6.30
CA ASN A 25 -3.79 -15.77 -6.10
C ASN A 25 -3.75 -16.67 -4.85
N ASP A 26 -4.89 -17.25 -4.49
CA ASP A 26 -5.02 -18.34 -3.50
C ASP A 26 -4.76 -17.96 -2.02
N PHE A 27 -4.89 -16.68 -1.65
CA PHE A 27 -4.89 -16.30 -0.24
C PHE A 27 -6.23 -16.65 0.43
N LYS A 28 -6.19 -17.57 1.40
CA LYS A 28 -7.36 -17.86 2.26
C LYS A 28 -7.70 -16.73 3.22
N THR A 29 -6.69 -15.95 3.61
CA THR A 29 -6.84 -14.83 4.56
C THR A 29 -5.75 -13.82 4.28
N VAL A 30 -6.10 -12.54 4.36
CA VAL A 30 -5.16 -11.42 4.26
C VAL A 30 -5.29 -10.53 5.50
N ARG A 31 -4.23 -9.81 5.82
CA ARG A 31 -4.24 -8.79 6.87
C ARG A 31 -3.91 -7.45 6.24
N ILE A 32 -4.84 -6.51 6.33
CA ILE A 32 -4.68 -5.17 5.79
C ILE A 32 -4.53 -4.21 6.99
N PRO A 33 -3.32 -3.71 7.29
CA PRO A 33 -3.10 -2.80 8.41
C PRO A 33 -3.75 -1.45 8.15
N MET A 34 -4.32 -0.81 9.17
CA MET A 34 -4.83 0.56 9.03
C MET A 34 -3.72 1.64 9.05
N SER A 35 -2.46 1.23 9.06
CA SER A 35 -1.28 2.10 9.08
C SER A 35 -0.32 1.70 7.94
N MET A 36 -0.78 1.94 6.70
CA MET A 36 0.00 1.67 5.47
C MET A 36 0.66 2.92 4.89
N HIS A 37 0.54 4.06 5.58
CA HIS A 37 1.05 5.36 5.16
C HIS A 37 1.65 6.12 6.36
N VAL A 38 2.25 7.29 6.10
CA VAL A 38 2.95 8.12 7.10
C VAL A 38 2.00 8.77 8.11
N GLY A 39 0.80 9.15 7.68
CA GLY A 39 -0.20 9.77 8.55
C GLY A 39 -0.76 8.83 9.64
N PRO A 40 -1.61 9.37 10.54
CA PRO A 40 -2.20 8.60 11.64
C PRO A 40 -3.06 7.43 11.13
N PRO A 41 -3.19 6.31 11.86
CA PRO A 41 -3.95 5.16 11.38
C PRO A 41 -5.38 5.50 10.92
N CYS A 42 -5.81 4.89 9.82
CA CYS A 42 -7.17 5.00 9.31
C CYS A 42 -8.21 4.44 10.29
N SER A 43 -9.40 5.03 10.28
CA SER A 43 -10.56 4.48 10.99
C SER A 43 -11.21 3.39 10.13
N CYS A 44 -11.40 2.18 10.67
CA CYS A 44 -12.12 1.12 9.95
C CYS A 44 -13.58 1.56 9.71
N VAL A 45 -14.06 1.40 8.48
CA VAL A 45 -15.46 1.70 8.10
C VAL A 45 -16.30 0.45 7.86
N VAL A 46 -15.71 -0.73 8.08
CA VAL A 46 -16.39 -2.02 8.03
C VAL A 46 -16.31 -2.70 9.39
N GLN A 47 -17.22 -3.63 9.64
CA GLN A 47 -17.35 -4.35 10.89
C GLN A 47 -17.13 -5.85 10.69
N LYS A 48 -16.92 -6.56 11.80
CA LYS A 48 -16.77 -8.02 11.78
C LYS A 48 -18.03 -8.67 11.19
N GLY A 49 -17.85 -9.49 10.15
CA GLY A 49 -18.93 -10.19 9.47
C GLY A 49 -19.39 -9.52 8.18
N ASP A 50 -18.95 -8.29 7.92
CA ASP A 50 -19.27 -7.61 6.66
C ASP A 50 -18.61 -8.31 5.47
N SER A 51 -19.37 -8.43 4.39
CA SER A 51 -18.83 -8.81 3.09
C SER A 51 -18.30 -7.56 2.39
N VAL A 52 -17.06 -7.62 1.92
CA VAL A 52 -16.40 -6.51 1.20
C VAL A 52 -16.04 -6.93 -0.22
N LYS A 53 -16.00 -5.96 -1.14
CA LYS A 53 -15.56 -6.18 -2.53
C LYS A 53 -14.09 -5.75 -2.69
N ILE A 54 -13.39 -6.34 -3.65
CA ILE A 54 -12.05 -5.87 -4.05
C ILE A 54 -12.15 -4.39 -4.47
N GLY A 55 -11.25 -3.57 -3.96
CA GLY A 55 -11.22 -2.14 -4.21
C GLY A 55 -12.25 -1.34 -3.44
N GLN A 56 -12.98 -1.95 -2.49
CA GLN A 56 -13.87 -1.22 -1.58
C GLN A 56 -13.04 -0.52 -0.50
N VAL A 57 -13.35 0.74 -0.17
CA VAL A 57 -12.77 1.43 0.99
C VAL A 57 -13.17 0.70 2.27
N ILE A 58 -12.18 0.32 3.06
CA ILE A 58 -12.33 -0.32 4.38
C ILE A 58 -11.70 0.49 5.52
N GLY A 59 -10.88 1.49 5.20
CA GLY A 59 -10.32 2.45 6.15
C GLY A 59 -10.40 3.88 5.63
N GLU A 60 -11.04 4.78 6.39
CA GLU A 60 -11.12 6.21 6.11
C GLU A 60 -9.90 6.97 6.65
N SER A 61 -9.45 7.98 5.90
CA SER A 61 -8.33 8.84 6.29
C SER A 61 -8.74 9.77 7.44
N THR A 62 -7.93 9.82 8.49
CA THR A 62 -8.22 10.55 9.74
C THR A 62 -7.36 11.79 9.95
N GLY A 63 -6.48 12.15 8.99
CA GLY A 63 -5.61 13.31 9.13
C GLY A 63 -4.65 13.56 7.97
N ALA A 64 -3.73 14.50 8.17
CA ALA A 64 -2.71 14.82 7.18
C ALA A 64 -1.82 13.60 6.89
N LEU A 65 -1.42 13.44 5.62
CA LEU A 65 -0.60 12.32 5.13
C LEU A 65 -1.23 10.93 5.31
N ALA A 66 -2.53 10.85 5.62
CA ALA A 66 -3.29 9.63 5.60
C ALA A 66 -4.07 9.50 4.28
N VAL A 67 -4.22 8.27 3.80
CA VAL A 67 -4.90 7.95 2.52
C VAL A 67 -5.86 6.78 2.75
N PRO A 68 -6.99 6.72 2.01
CA PRO A 68 -7.95 5.63 2.18
C PRO A 68 -7.33 4.25 1.92
N ILE A 69 -7.75 3.27 2.71
CA ILE A 69 -7.29 1.89 2.60
C ILE A 69 -8.43 1.05 2.02
N HIS A 70 -8.09 0.21 1.04
CA HIS A 70 -9.05 -0.60 0.29
C HIS A 70 -8.81 -2.09 0.51
N ALA A 71 -9.87 -2.90 0.31
CA ALA A 71 -9.84 -4.36 0.31
C ALA A 71 -9.19 -4.95 -0.95
#